data_AF-A0A502ECM2-F1
#
_entry.id   AF-A0A502ECM2-F1
#
_cell.length_a   1.000
_cell.length_b   1.000
_cell.length_c   1.000
_cell.angle_alpha   90.00
_cell.angle_beta   90.00
_cell.angle_gamma   90.00
#
_symmetry.space_group_name_H-M   'P 1'
#
loop_
_entity.id
_entity.type
_entity.pdbx_description
1 polymer ?
#
loop_
_entity_poly.entity_id
_entity_poly.type
_entity_poly.pdbx_seq_one_letter_code
_entity_poly.pdbx_strand_id
1 'polypeptide(L)'
;MEINETKKLENLEKIIGKYFNNPKSATKSEFYTAQIKINYYELGCVITNMIKMCILTIDNEGHIISSTNKKAVNVSLMLEMVLEMFPLNEFEMLGEINEIFIGDSHNSEEKR
;
A
#
# COMPACT_ATOMS: atom_id res chain seq x y z
N MET A 1 -17.16 18.04 -26.77
CA MET A 1 -15.99 17.39 -26.15
C MET A 1 -16.03 17.44 -24.62
N GLU A 2 -16.79 18.36 -24.01
CA GLU A 2 -16.85 18.59 -22.55
C GLU A 2 -17.59 17.53 -21.70
N ILE A 3 -18.53 16.77 -22.27
CA ILE A 3 -19.37 15.81 -21.50
C ILE A 3 -18.53 14.67 -20.87
N ASN A 4 -17.37 14.36 -21.46
CA ASN A 4 -16.47 13.33 -20.94
C ASN A 4 -15.69 13.83 -19.72
N GLU A 5 -15.19 15.07 -19.77
CA GLU A 5 -14.39 15.67 -18.70
C GLU A 5 -15.22 15.92 -17.44
N THR A 6 -16.47 16.38 -17.59
CA THR A 6 -17.38 16.58 -16.45
C THR A 6 -17.74 15.25 -15.75
N LYS A 7 -17.92 14.18 -16.52
CA LYS A 7 -18.17 12.83 -15.97
C LYS A 7 -16.95 12.27 -15.24
N LYS A 8 -15.74 12.52 -15.75
CA LYS A 8 -14.48 12.14 -15.08
C LYS A 8 -14.31 12.87 -13.76
N LEU A 9 -14.64 14.16 -13.72
CA LEU A 9 -14.60 14.95 -12.50
C LEU A 9 -15.58 14.40 -11.45
N GLU A 10 -16.84 14.13 -11.83
CA GLU A 10 -17.84 13.58 -10.92
C GLU A 10 -17.41 12.20 -10.36
N ASN A 11 -16.80 11.36 -11.19
CA ASN A 11 -16.29 10.06 -10.74
C ASN A 11 -15.08 10.22 -9.79
N LEU A 12 -14.19 11.17 -10.07
CA LEU A 12 -13.05 11.46 -9.18
C LEU A 12 -13.53 11.96 -7.81
N GLU A 13 -14.54 12.82 -7.76
CA GLU A 13 -15.16 13.27 -6.52
C GLU A 13 -15.73 12.10 -5.69
N LYS A 14 -16.37 11.13 -6.35
CA LYS A 14 -16.86 9.90 -5.69
C LYS A 14 -15.73 9.07 -5.10
N ILE A 15 -14.64 8.87 -5.84
CA ILE A 15 -13.46 8.13 -5.35
C ILE A 15 -12.85 8.86 -4.15
N ILE A 16 -12.59 10.16 -4.27
CA ILE A 16 -12.02 10.96 -3.18
C ILE A 16 -12.94 10.86 -1.95
N GLY A 17 -14.25 10.95 -2.14
CA GLY A 17 -15.23 10.82 -1.06
C GLY A 17 -15.22 9.46 -0.38
N LYS A 18 -14.97 8.37 -1.11
CA LYS A 18 -14.89 7.00 -0.56
C LYS A 18 -13.66 6.82 0.34
N TYR A 19 -12.51 7.34 -0.07
CA TYR A 19 -11.23 7.06 0.59
C TYR A 19 -10.81 8.12 1.64
N PHE A 20 -11.18 9.39 1.46
CA PHE A 20 -10.75 10.48 2.36
C PHE A 20 -11.76 10.88 3.42
N ASN A 21 -13.05 10.51 3.28
CA ASN A 21 -14.07 10.90 4.26
C ASN A 21 -14.19 9.95 5.45
N ASN A 22 -13.37 8.90 5.56
CA ASN A 22 -13.47 7.98 6.70
C ASN A 22 -13.03 8.70 7.99
N PRO A 23 -13.96 9.14 8.86
CA PRO A 23 -13.59 9.72 10.13
C PRO A 23 -13.01 8.58 10.93
N LYS A 24 -11.74 8.71 11.37
CA LYS A 24 -11.03 7.72 12.18
C LYS A 24 -12.01 7.00 13.13
N SER A 25 -12.41 5.79 12.76
CA SER A 25 -13.27 4.97 13.61
C SER A 25 -12.45 4.70 14.86
N ALA A 26 -12.73 5.45 15.92
CA ALA A 26 -12.26 5.15 17.26
C ALA A 26 -13.05 3.94 17.77
N THR A 27 -12.97 2.82 17.05
CA THR A 27 -13.30 1.52 17.62
C THR A 27 -12.25 1.28 18.69
N LYS A 28 -12.71 0.97 19.91
CA LYS A 28 -11.84 0.61 21.04
C LYS A 28 -11.02 -0.61 20.62
N SER A 29 -9.85 -0.34 20.08
CA SER A 29 -8.86 -1.36 19.75
C SER A 29 -8.23 -1.82 21.06
N GLU A 30 -8.15 -3.14 21.23
CA GLU A 30 -7.44 -3.79 22.34
C GLU A 30 -5.91 -3.52 22.28
N PHE A 31 -5.45 -2.82 21.24
CA PHE A 31 -4.05 -2.55 20.94
C PHE A 31 -3.67 -1.08 21.19
N TYR A 32 -2.48 -0.89 21.76
CA TYR A 32 -1.86 0.43 21.88
C TYR A 32 -1.46 0.94 20.49
N THR A 33 -2.11 2.00 20.03
CA THR A 33 -1.76 2.64 18.75
C THR A 33 -0.68 3.69 18.95
N ALA A 34 0.51 3.47 18.38
CA ALA A 34 1.54 4.50 18.28
C ALA A 34 1.36 5.25 16.95
N GLN A 35 1.17 6.57 17.01
CA GLN A 35 1.09 7.41 15.81
C GLN A 35 2.50 7.85 15.41
N ILE A 36 2.94 7.43 14.23
CA ILE A 36 4.20 7.88 13.64
C ILE A 36 3.85 8.84 12.50
N LYS A 37 4.47 10.03 12.50
CA LYS A 37 4.36 10.98 11.39
C LYS A 37 5.45 10.67 10.37
N ILE A 38 5.06 10.02 9.27
CA ILE A 38 5.90 9.75 8.11
C ILE A 38 5.12 10.13 6.86
N ASN A 39 5.80 10.61 5.83
CA ASN A 39 5.18 10.79 4.52
C ASN A 39 5.18 9.46 3.73
N TYR A 40 4.38 9.37 2.66
CA TYR A 40 4.28 8.14 1.86
C TYR A 40 5.61 7.70 1.22
N TYR A 41 6.48 8.65 0.88
CA TYR A 41 7.79 8.33 0.33
C TYR A 41 8.67 7.65 1.40
N GLU A 42 8.71 8.19 2.61
CA GLU A 42 9.42 7.61 3.75
C GLU A 42 8.84 6.23 4.12
N LEU A 43 7.52 6.09 4.15
CA LEU A 43 6.84 4.81 4.36
C LEU A 43 7.26 3.78 3.31
N GLY A 44 7.27 4.15 2.04
CA GLY A 44 7.76 3.32 0.95
C GLY A 44 9.23 2.92 1.11
N CYS A 45 10.09 3.84 1.55
CA CYS A 45 11.49 3.54 1.87
C CYS A 45 11.61 2.54 3.02
N VAL A 46 10.81 2.69 4.09
CA VAL A 46 10.80 1.78 5.25
C VAL A 46 10.39 0.37 4.80
N ILE A 47 9.26 0.24 4.11
CA ILE A 47 8.77 -1.04 3.57
C ILE A 47 9.82 -1.68 2.67
N THR A 48 10.39 -0.91 1.74
CA THR A 48 11.41 -1.40 0.80
C THR A 48 12.65 -1.92 1.52
N ASN A 49 13.14 -1.19 2.52
CA ASN A 49 14.31 -1.59 3.29
C ASN A 49 14.04 -2.85 4.13
N MET A 50 12.84 -2.99 4.69
CA MET A 50 12.44 -4.19 5.42
C MET A 50 12.36 -5.41 4.50
N ILE A 51 11.79 -5.27 3.30
CA ILE A 51 11.75 -6.35 2.30
C ILE A 51 13.17 -6.74 1.89
N LYS A 52 14.05 -5.78 1.59
CA LYS A 52 15.46 -6.05 1.26
C LYS A 52 16.18 -6.80 2.37
N MET A 53 15.96 -6.41 3.63
CA MET A 53 16.52 -7.11 4.79
C MET A 53 16.01 -8.55 4.89
N CYS A 54 14.71 -8.78 4.65
CA CYS A 54 14.13 -10.14 4.62
C CYS A 54 14.79 -11.00 3.54
N ILE A 55 14.94 -10.46 2.32
CA ILE A 55 15.62 -11.14 1.20
C ILE A 55 17.05 -11.52 1.60
N LEU A 56 17.84 -10.56 2.09
CA LEU A 56 19.22 -10.82 2.54
C LEU A 56 19.31 -11.87 3.65
N THR A 57 18.32 -11.90 4.55
CA THR A 57 18.27 -12.88 5.64
C THR A 57 17.95 -14.29 5.12
N ILE A 58 17.09 -14.41 4.12
CA ILE A 58 16.74 -15.68 3.46
C ILE A 58 17.92 -16.17 2.62
N ASP A 59 18.47 -15.31 1.76
CA ASP A 59 19.53 -15.64 0.79
C ASP A 59 20.83 -16.08 1.48
N ASN A 60 21.16 -15.49 2.63
CA ASN A 60 22.41 -15.75 3.34
C ASN A 60 22.32 -16.96 4.29
N GLU A 61 21.41 -17.90 4.03
CA GLU A 61 21.04 -19.00 4.91
C GLU A 61 20.98 -18.57 6.38
N GLY A 62 19.94 -17.81 6.77
CA GLY A 62 19.65 -17.53 8.19
C GLY A 62 19.63 -18.77 9.09
N HIS A 63 19.61 -19.98 8.49
CA HIS A 63 19.78 -21.28 9.13
C HIS A 63 21.23 -21.67 9.49
N ILE A 64 22.29 -21.25 8.78
CA ILE A 64 23.70 -21.57 9.15
C ILE A 64 24.12 -20.81 10.42
N ILE A 65 23.49 -19.65 10.65
CA ILE A 65 23.72 -18.79 11.82
C ILE A 65 23.15 -19.42 13.12
N SER A 66 22.33 -20.46 13.03
CA SER A 66 21.78 -21.14 14.22
C SER A 66 22.83 -21.88 15.05
N SER A 67 24.02 -22.14 14.48
CA SER A 67 25.12 -22.78 15.21
C SER A 67 25.86 -21.81 16.15
N THR A 68 25.79 -20.50 15.91
CA THR A 68 26.58 -19.48 16.64
C THR A 68 25.78 -18.29 17.17
N ASN A 69 24.56 -18.03 16.69
CA ASN A 69 23.77 -16.85 17.07
C ASN A 69 22.35 -17.24 17.50
N LYS A 70 22.10 -17.20 18.82
CA LYS A 70 20.80 -17.56 19.45
C LYS A 70 19.65 -16.57 19.17
N LYS A 71 19.82 -15.61 18.27
CA LYS A 71 18.85 -14.55 17.94
C LYS A 71 18.75 -14.35 16.43
N ALA A 72 18.31 -15.37 15.71
CA ALA A 72 17.99 -15.23 14.29
C ALA A 72 16.84 -14.23 14.11
N VAL A 73 16.90 -13.43 13.03
CA VAL A 73 15.81 -12.53 12.65
C VAL A 73 14.61 -13.37 12.24
N ASN A 74 13.46 -13.14 12.86
CA ASN A 74 12.21 -13.78 12.45
C ASN A 74 11.66 -13.05 11.21
N VAL A 75 11.97 -13.59 10.03
CA VAL A 75 11.54 -13.01 8.75
C VAL A 75 10.02 -12.99 8.62
N SER A 76 9.31 -14.01 9.11
CA SER A 76 7.85 -14.05 9.07
C SER A 76 7.23 -12.87 9.82
N LEU A 77 7.72 -12.59 11.03
CA LEU A 77 7.26 -11.44 11.82
C LEU A 77 7.55 -10.10 11.14
N MET A 78 8.70 -9.98 10.46
CA MET A 78 9.04 -8.76 9.72
C MET A 78 8.11 -8.56 8.51
N LEU A 79 7.76 -9.63 7.81
CA LEU A 79 6.82 -9.57 6.69
C LEU A 79 5.39 -9.25 7.15
N GLU A 80 4.95 -9.78 8.30
CA GLU A 80 3.68 -9.38 8.93
C GLU A 80 3.64 -7.87 9.18
N MET A 81 4.70 -7.31 9.76
CA MET A 81 4.78 -5.86 9.99
C MET A 81 4.78 -5.06 8.68
N VAL A 82 5.45 -5.55 7.62
CA VAL A 82 5.40 -4.93 6.29
C VAL A 82 3.98 -4.89 5.74
N LEU A 83 3.21 -5.97 5.90
CA LEU A 83 1.81 -6.02 5.46
C LEU A 83 0.94 -5.02 6.22
N GLU A 84 1.12 -4.89 7.54
CA GLU A 84 0.38 -3.92 8.35
C GLU A 84 0.69 -2.45 7.99
N MET A 85 1.91 -2.18 7.51
CA MET A 85 2.31 -0.85 7.06
C MET A 85 1.87 -0.51 5.64
N PHE A 86 1.39 -1.49 4.87
CA PHE A 86 1.08 -1.29 3.47
C PHE A 86 -0.19 -0.43 3.31
N PRO A 87 -0.13 0.71 2.58
CA PRO A 87 -1.25 1.64 2.47
C PRO A 87 -2.30 1.15 1.45
N LEU A 88 -2.98 0.05 1.77
CA LEU A 88 -3.90 -0.67 0.88
C LEU A 88 -5.02 0.22 0.33
N ASN A 89 -5.61 1.07 1.16
CA ASN A 89 -6.70 1.95 0.77
C ASN A 89 -6.25 2.96 -0.31
N GLU A 90 -5.07 3.53 -0.14
CA GLU A 90 -4.48 4.46 -1.09
C GLU A 90 -4.11 3.77 -2.41
N PHE A 91 -3.60 2.55 -2.35
CA PHE A 91 -3.34 1.76 -3.56
C PHE A 91 -4.62 1.41 -4.31
N GLU A 92 -5.70 1.02 -3.61
CA GLU A 92 -7.01 0.74 -4.22
C GLU A 92 -7.58 2.00 -4.87
N MET A 93 -7.49 3.15 -4.19
CA MET A 93 -7.89 4.45 -4.73
C MET A 93 -7.14 4.77 -6.03
N LEU A 94 -5.81 4.59 -6.05
CA LEU A 94 -5.01 4.82 -7.24
C LEU A 94 -5.38 3.87 -8.38
N GLY A 95 -5.76 2.62 -8.06
CA GLY A 95 -6.31 1.66 -9.03
C GLY A 95 -7.59 2.18 -9.69
N GLU A 96 -8.56 2.62 -8.89
CA GLU A 96 -9.82 3.18 -9.40
C GLU A 96 -9.60 4.45 -10.23
N ILE A 97 -8.67 5.33 -9.82
CA ILE A 97 -8.26 6.49 -10.61
C ILE A 97 -7.71 6.02 -11.96
N ASN A 98 -6.81 5.05 -11.95
CA ASN A 98 -6.17 4.55 -13.16
C ASN A 98 -7.20 3.99 -14.16
N GLU A 99 -8.24 3.30 -13.69
CA GLU A 99 -9.33 2.81 -14.54
C GLU A 99 -10.10 3.95 -15.22
N ILE A 100 -10.36 5.07 -14.54
CA ILE A 100 -11.05 6.23 -15.13
C ILE A 100 -10.20 6.92 -16.21
N PHE A 101 -8.89 7.00 -16.00
CA PHE A 101 -8.01 7.76 -16.90
C PHE A 101 -7.43 6.91 -18.04
N ILE A 102 -7.16 5.62 -17.81
CA ILE A 102 -6.55 4.70 -18.78
C ILE A 102 -7.58 3.71 -19.36
N GLY A 103 -8.57 3.26 -18.60
CA GLY A 103 -9.59 2.32 -19.10
C GLY A 103 -10.42 2.86 -20.26
N ASP A 104 -10.55 4.19 -20.37
CA ASP A 104 -11.24 4.86 -21.48
C ASP A 104 -10.45 4.84 -22.80
N SER A 105 -9.12 4.67 -22.80
CA SER A 105 -8.34 4.68 -24.04
C SER A 105 -8.57 3.41 -24.87
N HIS A 106 -8.76 2.26 -24.22
CA HIS A 106 -8.96 0.97 -24.90
C HIS A 106 -10.34 0.78 -25.53
N ASN A 107 -11.40 1.40 -24.99
CA ASN A 107 -12.75 1.29 -25.56
C ASN A 107 -12.98 2.17 -26.81
N SER A 108 -12.01 3.03 -27.14
CA SER A 108 -12.11 3.94 -28.29
C SER A 108 -11.47 3.39 -29.58
N GLU A 109 -10.67 2.33 -29.48
CA GLU A 109 -10.00 1.70 -30.63
C GLU A 109 -10.81 0.53 -31.26
N GLU A 110 -11.74 -0.09 -30.52
CA GLU A 110 -12.57 -1.21 -31.03
C GLU A 110 -13.80 -0.75 -31.84
N LYS A 111 -13.94 0.55 -32.10
CA LYS A 111 -15.06 1.14 -32.87
C LYS A 111 -14.62 1.82 -34.17
N ARG A 112 -13.45 1.48 -34.72
CA ARG A 112 -13.01 1.95 -36.05
C ARG A 112 -12.91 0.83 -37.06
#